data_AF-A0A953HR14-F1
#
_entry.id   AF-A0A953HR14-F1
#
_cell.length_a   1.000
_cell.length_b   1.000
_cell.length_c   1.000
_cell.angle_alpha   90.00
_cell.angle_beta   90.00
_cell.angle_gamma   90.00
#
_symmetry.space_group_name_H-M   'P 1'
#
loop_
_entity.id
_entity.type
_entity.pdbx_description
1 polymer ?
#
loop_
_entity_poly.entity_id
_entity_poly.type
_entity_poly.pdbx_seq_one_letter_code
_entity_poly.pdbx_strand_id
1 'polypeptide(L)'
;MNYLDSIPAALFEFVGIIAGLTACFVILIQLIKEYKSSAPSSLSNTFLIGWLFIYAFWGLYGVRFDTMALWLTNAIAVSLQAMLCVIVFRKKARHSRKG
;
A
#
# COMPACT_ATOMS: atom_id res chain seq x y z
N MET A 1 -25.06 16.62 18.34
CA MET A 1 -23.91 17.22 17.64
C MET A 1 -22.89 16.13 17.39
N ASN A 2 -22.46 15.94 16.15
CA ASN A 2 -21.41 14.97 15.82
C ASN A 2 -20.07 15.60 16.22
N TYR A 3 -19.37 15.04 17.20
CA TYR A 3 -18.08 15.57 17.66
C TYR A 3 -17.05 15.66 16.53
N LEU A 4 -17.19 14.84 15.49
CA LEU A 4 -16.34 14.84 14.29
C LEU A 4 -16.47 16.13 13.47
N ASP A 5 -17.65 16.77 13.44
CA ASP A 5 -17.88 18.00 12.66
C ASP A 5 -17.19 19.21 13.29
N SER A 6 -16.78 19.11 14.57
CA SER A 6 -16.02 20.15 15.26
C SER A 6 -14.52 20.11 14.96
N ILE A 7 -14.03 19.04 14.32
CA ILE A 7 -12.62 18.91 13.95
C ILE A 7 -12.39 19.66 12.64
N PRO A 8 -11.41 20.58 12.56
CA PRO A 8 -11.10 21.26 11.31
C PRO A 8 -10.73 20.26 10.21
N ALA A 9 -11.32 20.41 9.02
CA ALA A 9 -11.06 19.53 7.87
C ALA A 9 -9.56 19.41 7.55
N ALA A 10 -8.82 20.52 7.63
CA ALA A 10 -7.37 20.54 7.40
C ALA A 10 -6.60 19.67 8.41
N LEU A 11 -7.05 19.62 9.68
CA LEU A 11 -6.43 18.76 10.69
C LEU A 11 -6.73 17.27 10.39
N PHE A 12 -7.95 16.97 9.95
CA PHE A 12 -8.33 15.61 9.58
C PHE A 12 -7.56 15.12 8.35
N GLU A 13 -7.39 15.96 7.33
CA GLU A 13 -6.54 15.70 6.17
C GLU A 13 -5.08 15.45 6.59
N PHE A 14 -4.52 16.30 7.44
CA PHE A 14 -3.15 16.17 7.90
C PHE A 14 -2.91 14.85 8.65
N VAL A 15 -3.81 14.49 9.58
CA VAL A 15 -3.75 13.21 10.30
C VAL A 15 -3.92 12.04 9.33
N GLY A 16 -4.82 12.16 8.34
CA GLY A 16 -5.01 11.16 7.29
C GLY A 16 -3.74 10.92 6.46
N ILE A 17 -3.02 11.98 6.10
CA ILE A 17 -1.72 11.89 5.40
C ILE A 17 -0.71 11.15 6.27
N ILE A 18 -0.56 11.52 7.54
CA ILE A 18 0.38 10.86 8.46
C ILE A 18 0.07 9.37 8.55
N ALA A 19 -1.20 9.03 8.82
CA ALA A 19 -1.63 7.64 8.95
C ALA A 19 -1.37 6.84 7.66
N GLY A 20 -1.71 7.40 6.49
CA GLY A 20 -1.46 6.75 5.20
C GLY A 20 0.02 6.60 4.88
N LEU A 21 0.87 7.57 5.25
CA LEU A 21 2.32 7.45 5.12
C LEU A 21 2.91 6.40 6.07
N THR A 22 2.39 6.26 7.29
CA THR A 22 2.77 5.17 8.20
C THR A 22 2.42 3.81 7.58
N ALA A 23 1.24 3.66 6.97
CA ALA A 23 0.87 2.44 6.25
C ALA A 23 1.82 2.15 5.08
N CYS A 24 2.19 3.18 4.30
CA CYS A 24 3.20 3.04 3.24
C CYS A 24 4.55 2.56 3.78
N PHE A 25 4.97 3.08 4.94
CA PHE A 25 6.20 2.65 5.59
C PHE A 25 6.18 1.17 5.98
N VAL A 26 5.04 0.65 6.43
CA VAL A 26 4.86 -0.80 6.70
C VAL A 26 5.03 -1.63 5.42
N ILE A 27 4.45 -1.19 4.29
CA ILE A 27 4.63 -1.86 2.99
C ILE A 27 6.12 -1.85 2.59
N LEU A 28 6.82 -0.73 2.81
CA LEU A 28 8.25 -0.62 2.53
C LEU A 28 9.07 -1.61 3.37
N ILE A 29 8.78 -1.76 4.66
CA ILE A 29 9.44 -2.77 5.51
C ILE A 29 9.22 -4.18 4.95
N GLN A 30 7.98 -4.50 4.55
CA GLN A 30 7.66 -5.81 3.97
C GLN A 30 8.41 -6.04 2.64
N LEU A 31 8.52 -5.01 1.80
CA LEU A 31 9.29 -5.03 0.56
C LEU A 31 10.78 -5.31 0.83
N ILE A 32 11.39 -4.61 1.80
CA ILE A 32 12.78 -4.81 2.19
C ILE A 32 12.99 -6.24 2.71
N LYS A 33 12.07 -6.74 3.55
CA LYS A 33 12.11 -8.11 4.08
C LYS A 33 12.04 -9.15 2.97
N GLU A 34 11.14 -8.98 2.00
CA GLU A 34 11.03 -9.90 0.87
C GLU A 34 12.22 -9.81 -0.07
N TYR A 35 12.77 -8.63 -0.30
CA TYR A 35 13.95 -8.45 -1.14
C TYR A 35 15.19 -9.13 -0.55
N LYS A 36 15.40 -9.01 0.77
CA LYS A 36 16.60 -9.55 1.45
C LYS A 36 16.50 -11.05 1.75
N SER A 37 15.30 -11.58 1.96
CA SER A 37 15.13 -13.00 2.32
C SER A 37 15.35 -13.93 1.11
N SER A 38 16.16 -14.97 1.29
CA SER A 38 16.32 -16.06 0.30
C SER A 38 15.23 -17.13 0.39
N ALA A 39 14.52 -17.19 1.53
CA ALA A 39 13.44 -18.15 1.75
C ALA A 39 12.27 -17.90 0.78
N PRO A 40 11.47 -18.94 0.45
CA PRO A 40 10.24 -18.78 -0.30
C PRO A 40 9.32 -17.74 0.35
N SER A 41 8.62 -16.94 -0.46
CA SER A 41 7.67 -15.97 0.06
C SER A 41 6.42 -16.67 0.59
N SER A 42 5.97 -16.28 1.78
CA SER A 42 4.72 -16.74 2.39
C SER A 42 3.49 -15.94 1.95
N LEU A 43 3.67 -14.85 1.20
CA LEU A 43 2.57 -13.98 0.79
C LEU A 43 1.72 -14.63 -0.29
N SER A 44 0.39 -14.57 -0.16
CA SER A 44 -0.53 -15.09 -1.18
C SER A 44 -0.62 -14.15 -2.38
N ASN A 45 -0.88 -14.70 -3.57
CA ASN A 45 -1.06 -13.88 -4.77
C ASN A 45 -2.31 -12.99 -4.65
N THR A 46 -3.36 -13.50 -4.01
CA THR A 46 -4.60 -12.75 -3.76
C THR A 46 -4.36 -11.55 -2.87
N PHE A 47 -3.57 -11.68 -1.81
CA PHE A 47 -3.17 -10.54 -0.97
C PHE A 47 -2.45 -9.47 -1.81
N LEU A 48 -1.46 -9.90 -2.59
CA LEU A 48 -0.63 -8.99 -3.38
C LEU A 48 -1.45 -8.18 -4.39
N ILE A 49 -2.22 -8.89 -5.22
CA ILE A 49 -3.01 -8.28 -6.29
C ILE A 49 -4.24 -7.55 -5.74
N GLY A 50 -4.91 -8.11 -4.73
CA GLY A 50 -6.09 -7.49 -4.12
C GLY A 50 -5.78 -6.12 -3.53
N TRP A 51 -4.71 -6.00 -2.75
CA TRP A 51 -4.30 -4.71 -2.18
C TRP A 51 -3.83 -3.72 -3.25
N LEU A 52 -3.16 -4.19 -4.31
CA LEU A 52 -2.78 -3.32 -5.42
C LEU A 52 -4.01 -2.65 -6.07
N PHE A 53 -5.07 -3.41 -6.31
CA PHE A 53 -6.33 -2.88 -6.84
C PHE A 53 -7.02 -1.93 -5.86
N ILE A 54 -7.06 -2.27 -4.57
CA ILE A 54 -7.66 -1.42 -3.54
C ILE A 54 -6.95 -0.06 -3.47
N TYR A 55 -5.62 -0.05 -3.43
CA TYR A 55 -4.86 1.21 -3.41
C TYR A 55 -5.05 1.99 -4.70
N ALA A 56 -5.07 1.33 -5.87
CA ALA A 56 -5.33 2.01 -7.13
C ALA A 56 -6.71 2.68 -7.15
N PHE A 57 -7.74 1.97 -6.69
CA PHE A 57 -9.09 2.50 -6.58
C PHE A 57 -9.15 3.71 -5.65
N TRP A 58 -8.61 3.62 -4.44
CA TRP A 58 -8.62 4.73 -3.48
C TRP A 58 -7.76 5.91 -3.92
N GLY A 59 -6.67 5.66 -4.66
CA GLY A 59 -5.89 6.70 -5.32
C GLY A 59 -6.75 7.52 -6.28
N LEU A 60 -7.43 6.85 -7.21
CA LEU A 60 -8.34 7.48 -8.17
C LEU A 60 -9.55 8.15 -7.49
N TYR A 61 -10.08 7.52 -6.44
CA TYR A 61 -11.16 8.08 -5.64
C TYR A 61 -10.73 9.41 -5.00
N GLY A 62 -9.55 9.45 -4.37
CA GLY A 62 -9.02 10.68 -3.77
C GLY A 62 -8.85 11.81 -4.80
N VAL A 63 -8.41 11.49 -6.03
CA VAL A 63 -8.33 12.48 -7.12
C VAL A 63 -9.73 12.99 -7.50
N ARG A 64 -10.72 12.09 -7.60
CA ARG A 64 -12.09 12.45 -7.98
C ARG A 64 -12.78 13.37 -6.96
N PHE A 65 -12.45 13.24 -5.68
CA PHE A 65 -13.09 13.98 -4.58
C PHE A 65 -12.16 14.99 -3.89
N ASP A 66 -11.04 15.33 -4.53
CA ASP A 66 -10.07 16.32 -4.05
C ASP A 66 -9.59 16.07 -2.60
N THR A 67 -9.37 14.81 -2.26
CA THR A 67 -8.96 14.37 -0.92
C THR A 67 -7.47 14.01 -0.94
N MET A 68 -6.63 14.94 -0.51
CA MET A 68 -5.17 14.80 -0.61
C MET A 68 -4.64 13.63 0.21
N ALA A 69 -5.17 13.43 1.42
CA ALA A 69 -4.83 12.29 2.26
C ALA A 69 -5.03 10.96 1.55
N LEU A 70 -6.10 10.81 0.76
CA LEU A 70 -6.38 9.59 0.02
C LEU A 70 -5.47 9.44 -1.20
N TRP A 71 -5.46 10.41 -2.12
CA TRP A 71 -4.80 10.17 -3.41
C TRP A 71 -3.28 10.07 -3.25
N LEU A 72 -2.67 10.92 -2.42
CA LEU A 72 -1.22 10.95 -2.24
C LEU A 72 -0.71 9.64 -1.64
N THR A 73 -1.31 9.23 -0.53
CA THR A 73 -0.85 8.05 0.21
C THR A 73 -1.13 6.76 -0.57
N ASN A 74 -2.28 6.67 -1.25
CA ASN A 74 -2.59 5.51 -2.06
C ASN A 74 -1.75 5.43 -3.35
N ALA A 75 -1.38 6.56 -3.98
CA ALA A 75 -0.46 6.55 -5.11
C ALA A 75 0.94 5.99 -4.72
N ILE A 76 1.43 6.36 -3.54
CA ILE A 76 2.66 5.79 -2.98
C ILE A 76 2.47 4.30 -2.68
N ALA A 77 1.35 3.93 -2.05
CA ALA A 77 1.05 2.54 -1.72
C ALA A 77 0.95 1.65 -2.98
N VAL A 78 0.33 2.12 -4.07
CA VAL A 78 0.31 1.41 -5.37
C VAL A 78 1.72 1.13 -5.85
N SER A 79 2.60 2.13 -5.80
CA SER A 79 3.98 2.00 -6.26
C SER A 79 4.76 0.97 -5.45
N LEU A 80 4.67 1.05 -4.11
CA LEU A 80 5.30 0.10 -3.20
C LEU A 80 4.75 -1.32 -3.36
N GLN A 81 3.42 -1.45 -3.44
CA GLN A 81 2.74 -2.73 -3.60
C GLN A 81 3.06 -3.38 -4.95
N ALA A 82 3.15 -2.59 -6.03
CA ALA A 82 3.56 -3.09 -7.35
C ALA A 82 4.99 -3.64 -7.32
N MET A 83 5.93 -2.94 -6.67
CA MET A 83 7.30 -3.44 -6.49
C MET A 83 7.33 -4.72 -5.65
N LEU A 84 6.53 -4.81 -4.58
CA LEU A 84 6.39 -6.02 -3.77
C LEU A 84 5.86 -7.20 -4.61
N CYS A 85 4.84 -6.98 -5.44
CA CYS A 85 4.33 -7.99 -6.38
C CYS A 85 5.44 -8.51 -7.30
N VAL A 86 6.23 -7.62 -7.92
CA VAL A 86 7.32 -8.00 -8.82
C VAL A 86 8.37 -8.85 -8.08
N ILE A 87 8.78 -8.44 -6.88
CA ILE A 87 9.78 -9.17 -6.08
C ILE A 87 9.25 -10.57 -5.73
N VAL A 88 8.03 -10.66 -5.22
CA VAL A 88 7.45 -11.93 -4.78
C VAL A 88 7.20 -12.87 -5.96
N PHE A 89 6.68 -12.38 -7.09
CA PHE A 89 6.46 -13.22 -8.27
C PHE A 89 7.76 -13.76 -8.85
N ARG A 90 8.81 -12.91 -8.94
CA ARG A 90 10.14 -13.37 -9.36
C ARG A 90 10.71 -14.41 -8.39
N LYS A 91 10.53 -14.22 -7.09
CA LYS A 91 10.98 -15.18 -6.07
C LYS A 91 10.25 -16.52 -6.20
N LYS A 92 8.92 -16.52 -6.32
CA LYS A 92 8.12 -17.74 -6.50
C LYS A 92 8.50 -18.49 -7.78
N ALA A 93 8.68 -17.79 -8.89
CA ALA A 93 9.10 -18.39 -10.16
C ALA A 93 10.48 -19.06 -10.07
N ARG A 94 11.42 -18.49 -9.31
CA ARG A 94 12.75 -19.11 -9.09
C ARG A 94 12.66 -20.40 -8.27
N HIS A 95 11.86 -20.42 -7.22
CA HIS A 95 11.72 -21.60 -6.36
C HIS A 95 10.91 -22.72 -7.02
N SER A 96 9.90 -22.39 -7.83
CA SER A 96 9.15 -23.37 -8.62
C SER A 96 9.98 -24.08 -9.70
N ARG A 97 11.12 -23.54 -10.11
CA ARG A 97 12.04 -24.17 -11.08
C ARG A 97 13.10 -25.06 -10.44
N LYS A 98 13.24 -24.99 -9.11
CA LYS A 98 14.28 -25.71 -8.35
C LYS A 98 13.78 -26.96 -7.65
N GLY A 99 12.46 -27.08 -7.44
CA GLY A 99 11.80 -28.32 -7.02
C GLY A 99 11.35 -29.08 -8.24
#